data_AF-A0A8J3VJM6-F1
#
_entry.id   AF-A0A8J3VJM6-F1
#
_cell.length_a   1.000
_cell.length_b   1.000
_cell.length_c   1.000
_cell.angle_alpha   90.00
_cell.angle_beta   90.00
_cell.angle_gamma   90.00
#
_symmetry.space_group_name_H-M   'P 1'
#
loop_
_entity.id
_entity.type
_entity.pdbx_description
1 polymer ?
#
loop_
_entity_poly.entity_id
_entity_poly.type
_entity_poly.pdbx_seq_one_letter_code
_entity_poly.pdbx_strand_id
1 'polypeptide(L)'
;MTYPTQTLTAIPAVELDDDALRRELAATHQLQVVVQQRGFPHELGSVGLRLAELDAEYLRRFPHAATKWPWPLPGKEFERQPKKLG
;
A
#
# COMPACT_ATOMS: atom_id res chain seq x y z
N MET A 1 -0.81 12.37 17.23
CA MET A 1 -0.44 11.70 15.96
C MET A 1 -1.37 12.24 14.89
N THR A 2 -0.90 13.19 14.10
CA THR A 2 -1.62 13.66 12.91
C THR A 2 -1.42 12.61 11.83
N TYR A 3 -2.45 11.80 11.58
CA TYR A 3 -2.48 11.03 10.35
C TYR A 3 -2.60 12.05 9.21
N PRO A 4 -1.64 12.12 8.26
CA PRO A 4 -1.89 12.93 7.08
C PRO A 4 -3.21 12.45 6.48
N THR A 5 -4.14 13.37 6.25
CA THR A 5 -5.33 13.11 5.45
C THR A 5 -4.84 12.74 4.06
N GLN A 6 -4.55 11.45 3.85
CA GLN A 6 -4.07 10.93 2.59
C GLN A 6 -5.27 10.85 1.67
N THR A 7 -5.43 11.89 0.85
CA THR A 7 -6.41 11.91 -0.21
C THR A 7 -5.99 10.86 -1.23
N LEU A 8 -6.71 9.74 -1.29
CA LEU A 8 -6.66 8.85 -2.45
C LEU A 8 -6.98 9.71 -3.68
N THR A 9 -6.08 9.74 -4.64
CA THR A 9 -6.29 10.62 -5.79
C THR A 9 -7.36 10.01 -6.68
N ALA A 10 -8.24 10.84 -7.25
CA ALA A 10 -9.17 10.40 -8.28
C ALA A 10 -8.49 10.22 -9.66
N ILE A 11 -7.16 10.36 -9.71
CA ILE A 11 -6.36 10.29 -10.93
C ILE A 11 -6.13 8.81 -11.26
N PRO A 12 -6.41 8.35 -12.50
CA PRO A 12 -6.11 6.98 -12.90
C PRO A 12 -4.63 6.63 -12.69
N ALA A 13 -4.33 5.41 -12.25
CA ALA A 13 -2.95 5.01 -11.92
C ALA A 13 -1.99 5.18 -13.11
N VAL A 14 -2.49 4.97 -14.34
CA VAL A 14 -1.73 5.15 -15.59
C VAL A 14 -1.27 6.58 -15.82
N GLU A 15 -1.96 7.57 -15.26
CA GLU A 15 -1.63 9.00 -15.37
C GLU A 15 -0.68 9.49 -14.28
N LEU A 16 -0.44 8.70 -13.22
CA LEU A 16 0.54 9.03 -12.19
C LEU A 16 1.95 8.90 -12.74
N ASP A 17 2.85 9.81 -12.37
CA ASP A 17 4.29 9.61 -12.55
C ASP A 17 4.82 8.54 -11.58
N ASP A 18 6.05 8.08 -11.79
CA ASP A 18 6.62 6.96 -11.04
C ASP A 18 6.81 7.24 -9.54
N ASP A 19 7.04 8.50 -9.13
CA ASP A 19 7.16 8.85 -7.71
C ASP A 19 5.78 8.93 -7.07
N ALA A 20 4.82 9.57 -7.75
CA ALA A 20 3.42 9.60 -7.31
C ALA A 20 2.82 8.20 -7.18
N LEU A 21 3.03 7.33 -8.17
CA LEU A 21 2.58 5.93 -8.16
C LEU A 21 3.13 5.16 -6.96
N ARG A 22 4.43 5.29 -6.67
CA ARG A 22 5.07 4.62 -5.52
C ARG A 22 4.52 5.13 -4.19
N ARG A 23 4.38 6.45 -4.05
CA ARG A 23 3.85 7.06 -2.82
C ARG A 23 2.41 6.66 -2.57
N GLU A 24 1.57 6.72 -3.60
CA GLU A 24 0.16 6.37 -3.47
C GLU A 24 -0.02 4.87 -3.22
N LEU A 25 0.77 4.01 -3.86
CA LEU A 25 0.75 2.59 -3.58
C LEU A 25 1.09 2.29 -2.11
N ALA A 26 2.19 2.84 -1.59
CA ALA A 26 2.59 2.66 -0.20
C ALA A 26 1.54 3.20 0.79
N ALA A 27 0.99 4.38 0.50
CA ALA A 27 -0.07 5.02 1.26
C ALA A 27 -1.33 4.15 1.35
N THR A 28 -1.76 3.61 0.21
CA THR A 28 -3.00 2.84 0.11
C THR A 28 -2.87 1.50 0.83
N HIS A 29 -1.68 0.86 0.81
CA HIS A 29 -1.39 -0.33 1.63
C HIS A 29 -1.49 -0.03 3.13
N GLN A 30 -0.97 1.11 3.58
CA GLN A 30 -1.12 1.53 4.99
C GLN A 30 -2.58 1.81 5.35
N LEU A 31 -3.33 2.46 4.47
CA LEU A 31 -4.75 2.74 4.68
C LEU A 31 -5.57 1.46 4.77
N GLN A 32 -5.28 0.45 3.94
CA GLN A 32 -5.96 -0.84 3.99
C GLN A 32 -5.86 -1.48 5.38
N VAL A 33 -4.66 -1.48 5.99
CA VAL A 33 -4.45 -2.00 7.35
C VAL A 33 -5.28 -1.22 8.37
N VAL A 34 -5.32 0.12 8.28
CA VAL A 34 -6.11 0.96 9.20
C VAL A 34 -7.61 0.70 9.04
N VAL A 35 -8.12 0.63 7.81
CA VAL A 35 -9.54 0.39 7.52
C VAL A 35 -9.96 -1.01 7.97
N GLN A 36 -9.10 -2.01 7.80
CA GLN A 36 -9.33 -3.37 8.31
C GLN A 36 -9.42 -3.40 9.84
N GLN A 37 -8.49 -2.74 10.53
CA GLN A 37 -8.48 -2.68 12.00
C GLN A 37 -9.66 -1.92 12.58
N ARG A 38 -10.12 -0.85 11.91
CA ARG A 38 -11.26 -0.05 12.37
C ARG A 38 -12.62 -0.65 12.01
N GLY A 39 -12.66 -1.66 11.15
CA GLY A 39 -13.90 -2.36 10.80
C GLY A 39 -14.85 -1.54 9.95
N PHE A 40 -14.34 -0.76 8.99
CA PHE A 40 -15.16 0.00 8.02
C PHE A 40 -15.28 -0.77 6.69
N PRO A 41 -16.23 -1.72 6.55
CA PRO A 41 -16.28 -2.62 5.39
C PRO A 41 -16.55 -1.91 4.07
N HIS A 42 -17.28 -0.78 4.09
CA HIS A 42 -17.56 0.00 2.89
C HIS A 42 -16.30 0.66 2.30
N GLU A 43 -15.40 1.11 3.18
CA GLU A 43 -14.12 1.71 2.76
C GLU A 43 -13.14 0.64 2.26
N LEU A 44 -13.22 -0.60 2.77
CA LEU A 44 -12.36 -1.71 2.31
C LEU A 44 -12.53 -2.01 0.82
N GLY A 45 -13.76 -1.95 0.31
CA GLY A 45 -14.03 -2.16 -1.12
C GLY A 45 -13.34 -1.11 -1.98
N SER A 46 -13.47 0.16 -1.61
CA SER A 46 -12.86 1.28 -2.35
C SER A 46 -11.33 1.24 -2.30
N VAL A 47 -10.76 0.95 -1.13
CA VAL A 47 -9.31 0.80 -0.95
C VAL A 47 -8.77 -0.41 -1.72
N GLY A 48 -9.49 -1.55 -1.70
CA GLY A 48 -9.09 -2.74 -2.44
C GLY A 48 -9.08 -2.54 -3.96
N LEU A 49 -10.08 -1.84 -4.51
CA LEU A 49 -10.13 -1.48 -5.93
C LEU A 49 -8.95 -0.58 -6.31
N ARG A 50 -8.66 0.45 -5.49
CA ARG A 50 -7.54 1.35 -5.76
C ARG A 50 -6.19 0.64 -5.68
N LEU A 51 -6.02 -0.28 -4.73
CA LEU A 51 -4.81 -1.12 -4.66
C LEU A 51 -4.63 -1.95 -5.92
N ALA A 52 -5.68 -2.64 -6.39
CA ALA A 52 -5.58 -3.46 -7.59
C ALA A 52 -5.15 -2.63 -8.82
N GLU A 53 -5.65 -1.41 -8.95
CA GLU A 53 -5.27 -0.49 -10.02
C GLU A 53 -3.80 -0.06 -9.93
N LEU A 54 -3.35 0.38 -8.75
CA LEU A 54 -1.98 0.83 -8.51
C LEU A 54 -0.98 -0.33 -8.65
N ASP A 55 -1.33 -1.52 -8.15
CA ASP A 55 -0.51 -2.72 -8.25
C ASP A 55 -0.34 -3.17 -9.70
N ALA A 56 -1.42 -3.19 -10.49
CA ALA A 56 -1.36 -3.54 -11.90
C ALA A 56 -0.45 -2.57 -12.68
N GLU A 57 -0.60 -1.27 -12.46
CA GLU A 57 0.23 -0.27 -13.14
C GLU A 57 1.70 -0.32 -12.67
N TYR A 58 1.93 -0.51 -11.37
CA TYR A 58 3.27 -0.63 -10.83
C TYR A 58 4.00 -1.86 -11.37
N LEU A 59 3.34 -3.02 -11.44
CA LEU A 59 3.91 -4.24 -12.00
C LEU A 59 4.13 -4.13 -13.52
N ARG A 60 3.29 -3.37 -14.24
CA ARG A 60 3.48 -3.07 -15.66
C ARG A 60 4.75 -2.24 -15.92
N ARG A 61 5.02 -1.23 -15.08
CA ARG A 61 6.21 -0.35 -15.19
C ARG A 61 7.48 -0.98 -14.60
N PHE A 62 7.34 -1.76 -13.54
CA PHE A 62 8.45 -2.41 -12.82
C PHE A 62 8.26 -3.92 -12.73
N PRO A 63 8.40 -4.68 -13.84
CA PRO A 63 8.14 -6.13 -13.84
C PRO A 63 8.99 -6.92 -12.84
N HIS A 64 10.21 -6.45 -12.55
CA HIS A 64 11.10 -7.06 -11.56
C HIS A 64 10.53 -7.03 -10.13
N ALA A 65 9.63 -6.09 -9.83
CA ALA A 65 8.98 -5.99 -8.53
C ALA A 65 7.99 -7.13 -8.26
N ALA A 66 7.55 -7.85 -9.30
CA ALA A 66 6.70 -9.03 -9.16
C ALA A 66 7.32 -10.12 -8.26
N THR A 67 8.66 -10.15 -8.14
CA THR A 67 9.37 -11.06 -7.23
C THR A 67 9.07 -10.81 -5.74
N LYS A 68 8.57 -9.62 -5.39
CA LYS A 68 8.21 -9.20 -4.02
C LYS A 68 6.70 -9.12 -3.83
N TRP A 69 5.91 -9.51 -4.82
CA TRP A 69 4.45 -9.49 -4.77
C TRP A 69 3.90 -10.85 -4.25
N PRO A 70 2.90 -10.87 -3.36
CA PRO A 70 2.25 -9.73 -2.70
C PRO A 70 3.20 -9.02 -1.72
N TRP A 71 3.10 -7.70 -1.65
CA TRP A 71 4.05 -6.89 -0.86
C TRP A 71 4.08 -7.32 0.60
N PRO A 72 5.24 -7.23 1.27
CA PRO A 72 5.31 -7.45 2.70
C PRO A 72 4.42 -6.43 3.42
N LEU A 73 3.51 -6.93 4.28
CA LEU A 73 2.67 -6.06 5.09
C LEU A 73 3.55 -5.13 5.96
N PRO A 74 3.22 -3.83 6.07
CA PRO A 74 3.91 -2.89 6.94
C PRO A 74 3.72 -3.33 8.39
N GLY A 75 4.64 -4.14 8.90
CA GLY A 75 4.57 -4.77 10.22
C GLY A 75 5.35 -6.09 10.32
N LYS A 76 5.41 -6.89 9.24
CA LYS A 76 6.15 -8.16 9.24
C LYS A 76 7.68 -8.02 9.12
N GLU A 77 8.17 -6.84 8.76
CA GLU A 77 9.61 -6.54 8.80
C GLU A 77 10.14 -6.34 10.23
N PHE A 78 9.28 -5.99 11.20
CA PHE A 78 9.69 -5.76 12.59
C PHE A 78 9.80 -7.03 13.44
N GLU A 79 9.24 -8.17 13.01
CA GLU A 79 9.31 -9.44 13.76
C GLU A 79 10.64 -10.21 13.58
N ARG A 80 11.59 -9.72 12.78
CA ARG A 80 12.89 -10.39 12.55
C ARG A 80 14.09 -9.74 13.24
N GLN A 81 13.91 -9.11 14.40
CA GLN A 81 15.05 -8.89 15.30
C GLN A 81 15.06 -9.99 16.38
N PRO A 82 15.96 -11.00 16.31
CA PRO A 82 16.16 -11.89 17.43
C PRO A 82 16.67 -11.05 18.61
N LYS A 83 15.94 -11.13 19.74
CA LYS A 83 16.38 -10.64 21.04
C LYS A 83 17.83 -11.06 21.26
N LYS A 84 18.77 -10.12 21.23
CA LYS A 84 20.05 -10.34 21.89
C LYS A 84 19.79 -10.23 23.38
N LEU A 85 19.58 -11.38 24.00
CA LEU A 85 19.76 -11.55 25.44
C LEU A 85 21.27 -11.50 25.69
N GLY A 86 21.72 -10.49 26.42
CA GLY A 86 23.08 -10.29 26.88
C GLY A 86 23.07 -9.39 28.09
#